data_AF-A0A1G0GX54-F1
#
_entry.id   AF-A0A1G0GX54-F1
#
_cell.length_a   1.000
_cell.length_b   1.000
_cell.length_c   1.000
_cell.angle_alpha   90.00
_cell.angle_beta   90.00
_cell.angle_gamma   90.00
#
_symmetry.space_group_name_H-M   'P 1'
#
loop_
_entity.id
_entity.type
_entity.pdbx_description
1 polymer ?
#
loop_
_entity_poly.entity_id
_entity_poly.type
_entity_poly.pdbx_seq_one_letter_code
_entity_poly.pdbx_strand_id
1 'polypeptide(L)'
;MIELSNHFTGTYAKNLLADWTVLTQLIRQQTAWVKDTINVKNEMGAISPLLTDQQMNDALNGPFQQFFKPHLQAYAAIAKIETALTISKEESFKESEHNIPNPLGIPDTFLAKMEFSTLKELHNKLVALTQEHHTAWESEIQNWTKSLLQELKKNNLTLSDLELQDFTINQPISELNDRFLNLKIAFPKLSKTDFDFAQYYTLKAMLAIHSALSRSQMPNTEAAIEKIVKTLHPTLKSIHKTEKVISQAQEKALKELTASVIV
;
A
#
# COMPACT_ATOMS: atom_id res chain seq x y z
N MET A 1 16.01 11.13 1.89
CA MET A 1 14.56 11.32 1.67
C MET A 1 14.14 10.51 0.45
N ILE A 2 13.16 9.62 0.65
CA ILE A 2 12.52 8.94 -0.47
C ILE A 2 11.42 9.89 -0.99
N GLU A 3 11.74 10.63 -2.05
CA GLU A 3 10.75 11.37 -2.84
C GLU A 3 10.23 10.42 -3.93
N LEU A 4 8.92 10.21 -3.95
CA LEU A 4 8.26 9.21 -4.79
C LEU A 4 7.52 9.94 -5.91
N SER A 5 7.91 9.68 -7.15
CA SER A 5 7.67 10.53 -8.33
C SER A 5 6.27 10.41 -8.95
N ASN A 6 5.40 9.57 -8.42
CA ASN A 6 4.07 9.34 -9.01
C ASN A 6 3.00 10.12 -8.25
N HIS A 7 2.65 11.27 -8.81
CA HIS A 7 1.51 12.06 -8.40
C HIS A 7 0.20 11.40 -8.83
N PHE A 8 -0.32 10.50 -8.00
CA PHE A 8 -1.72 10.07 -8.06
C PHE A 8 -2.61 11.18 -7.47
N THR A 9 -2.59 12.37 -8.08
CA THR A 9 -3.09 13.63 -7.46
C THR A 9 -4.31 14.22 -8.15
N GLY A 10 -4.83 13.61 -9.22
CA GLY A 10 -6.05 14.09 -9.86
C GLY A 10 -7.25 13.95 -8.92
N THR A 11 -8.06 15.01 -8.76
CA THR A 11 -9.31 15.00 -7.98
C THR A 11 -10.23 13.82 -8.37
N TYR A 12 -10.27 13.49 -9.65
CA TYR A 12 -11.04 12.36 -10.18
C TYR A 12 -10.60 11.01 -9.59
N ALA A 13 -9.28 10.79 -9.47
CA ALA A 13 -8.74 9.55 -8.90
C ALA A 13 -9.04 9.43 -7.40
N LYS A 14 -9.02 10.54 -6.67
CA LYS A 14 -9.41 10.58 -5.25
C LYS A 14 -10.91 10.34 -5.04
N ASN A 15 -11.75 10.85 -5.94
CA ASN A 15 -13.19 10.59 -5.89
C ASN A 15 -13.50 9.12 -6.19
N LEU A 16 -12.90 8.56 -7.24
CA LEU A 16 -13.05 7.14 -7.57
C LEU A 16 -12.65 6.23 -6.39
N LEU A 17 -11.58 6.58 -5.70
CA LEU A 17 -11.16 5.88 -4.47
C LEU A 17 -12.12 6.07 -3.31
N ALA A 18 -12.65 7.28 -3.12
CA ALA A 18 -13.63 7.56 -2.07
C ALA A 18 -14.90 6.71 -2.22
N ASP A 19 -15.32 6.44 -3.46
CA ASP A 19 -16.43 5.55 -3.76
C ASP A 19 -16.11 4.09 -3.39
N TRP A 20 -14.84 3.70 -3.49
CA TRP A 20 -14.38 2.39 -3.03
C TRP A 20 -14.02 2.37 -1.54
N THR A 21 -15.05 2.31 -0.70
CA THR A 21 -14.93 2.34 0.76
C THR A 21 -13.92 1.34 1.34
N VAL A 22 -13.89 0.10 0.82
CA VAL A 22 -13.00 -0.96 1.30
C VAL A 22 -11.53 -0.59 1.11
N LEU A 23 -11.11 -0.24 -0.11
CA LEU A 23 -9.70 0.11 -0.35
C LEU A 23 -9.32 1.41 0.37
N THR A 24 -10.22 2.38 0.44
CA THR A 24 -10.00 3.62 1.18
C THR A 24 -9.78 3.37 2.67
N GLN A 25 -10.55 2.48 3.30
CA GLN A 25 -10.34 2.10 4.70
C GLN A 25 -9.00 1.41 4.91
N LEU A 26 -8.61 0.50 4.01
CA LEU A 26 -7.31 -0.17 4.08
C LEU A 26 -6.16 0.82 3.92
N ILE A 27 -6.25 1.80 3.01
CA ILE A 27 -5.24 2.85 2.88
C ILE A 27 -5.13 3.63 4.18
N ARG A 28 -6.25 4.06 4.79
CA ARG A 28 -6.22 4.78 6.08
C ARG A 28 -5.54 3.97 7.17
N GLN A 29 -5.87 2.68 7.28
CA GLN A 29 -5.26 1.81 8.27
C GLN A 29 -3.75 1.67 8.06
N GLN A 30 -3.31 1.48 6.80
CA GLN A 30 -1.90 1.23 6.48
C GLN A 30 -1.05 2.51 6.33
N THR A 31 -1.66 3.69 6.39
CA THR A 31 -0.96 4.99 6.29
C THR A 31 -1.22 5.89 7.50
N ALA A 32 -1.93 5.39 8.51
CA ALA A 32 -2.08 6.08 9.78
C ALA A 32 -0.70 6.28 10.41
N TRP A 33 -0.36 7.54 10.67
CA TRP A 33 0.85 7.88 11.41
C TRP A 33 0.72 7.37 12.84
N VAL A 34 1.80 6.81 13.38
CA VAL A 34 1.84 6.33 14.76
C VAL A 34 1.69 7.50 15.73
N LYS A 35 2.30 8.64 15.39
CA LYS A 35 2.17 9.89 16.15
C LYS A 35 0.72 10.37 16.26
N ASP A 36 -0.06 10.18 15.21
CA ASP A 36 -1.46 10.62 15.18
C ASP A 36 -2.35 9.60 15.90
N THR A 37 -2.12 8.30 15.72
CA THR A 37 -2.92 7.25 16.42
C THR A 37 -2.74 7.25 17.94
N ILE A 38 -1.60 7.71 18.47
CA ILE A 38 -1.40 7.90 19.92
C ILE A 38 -2.17 9.13 20.44
N ASN A 39 -2.32 10.17 19.62
CA ASN A 39 -2.98 11.44 20.00
C ASN A 39 -4.49 11.47 19.68
N VAL A 40 -4.98 10.64 18.75
CA VAL A 40 -6.39 10.59 18.30
C VAL A 40 -7.35 10.04 19.37
N LYS A 41 -6.87 9.59 20.54
CA LYS A 41 -7.75 9.31 21.68
C LYS A 41 -8.54 10.54 22.17
N ASN A 42 -8.20 11.76 21.73
CA ASN A 42 -8.79 12.99 22.27
C ASN A 42 -9.66 13.81 21.31
N GLU A 43 -9.72 13.55 20.00
CA GLU A 43 -10.54 14.35 19.07
C GLU A 43 -11.26 13.47 18.03
N MET A 44 -12.54 13.15 18.30
CA MET A 44 -13.45 12.57 17.31
C MET A 44 -13.91 13.64 16.32
N GLY A 45 -12.99 14.12 15.48
CA GLY A 45 -13.34 14.84 14.26
C GLY A 45 -13.97 13.89 13.24
N ALA A 46 -14.96 14.37 12.47
CA ALA A 46 -15.51 13.61 11.35
C ALA A 46 -14.38 13.24 10.38
N ILE A 47 -14.14 11.94 10.22
CA ILE A 47 -13.11 11.43 9.31
C ILE A 47 -13.53 11.81 7.89
N SER A 48 -12.82 12.76 7.26
CA SER A 48 -13.06 13.16 5.86
C SER A 48 -13.09 11.91 4.97
N PRO A 49 -14.05 11.75 4.04
CA PRO A 49 -14.13 10.59 3.14
C PRO A 49 -12.96 10.54 2.15
N LEU A 50 -12.35 11.69 1.83
CA LEU A 50 -11.21 11.80 0.92
C LEU A 50 -9.89 11.50 1.63
N LEU A 51 -9.00 10.79 0.93
CA LEU A 51 -7.63 10.54 1.36
C LEU A 51 -6.75 11.78 1.12
N THR A 52 -5.81 12.05 2.01
CA THR A 52 -4.82 13.11 1.80
C THR A 52 -3.80 12.70 0.74
N ASP A 53 -3.12 13.67 0.12
CA ASP A 53 -2.03 13.38 -0.83
C ASP A 53 -0.92 12.53 -0.20
N GLN A 54 -0.67 12.74 1.10
CA GLN A 54 0.31 11.98 1.85
C GLN A 54 -0.10 10.50 1.99
N GLN A 55 -1.35 10.23 2.38
CA GLN A 55 -1.88 8.86 2.47
C GLN A 55 -1.85 8.16 1.11
N MET A 56 -2.21 8.88 0.05
CA MET A 56 -2.14 8.37 -1.33
C MET A 56 -0.72 8.02 -1.73
N ASN A 57 0.24 8.90 -1.43
CA ASN A 57 1.65 8.65 -1.71
C ASN A 57 2.20 7.46 -0.91
N ASP A 58 1.90 7.39 0.39
CA ASP A 58 2.36 6.30 1.26
C ASP A 58 1.73 4.96 0.87
N ALA A 59 0.50 4.93 0.34
CA ALA A 59 -0.12 3.68 -0.15
C ALA A 59 0.45 3.23 -1.50
N LEU A 60 0.56 4.15 -2.46
CA LEU A 60 0.88 3.81 -3.84
C LEU A 60 2.38 3.75 -4.12
N ASN A 61 3.20 4.35 -3.26
CA ASN A 61 4.64 4.30 -3.38
C ASN A 61 5.30 3.67 -2.14
N GLY A 62 4.49 3.25 -1.17
CA GLY A 62 4.87 2.47 0.01
C GLY A 62 5.27 1.03 -0.26
N PRO A 63 5.67 0.27 0.79
CA PRO A 63 5.90 -1.17 0.66
C PRO A 63 4.64 -1.94 0.22
N PHE A 64 3.46 -1.44 0.59
CA PHE A 64 2.17 -2.02 0.18
C PHE A 64 1.76 -1.68 -1.26
N GLN A 65 2.58 -0.98 -2.06
CA GLN A 65 2.19 -0.56 -3.40
C GLN A 65 1.77 -1.72 -4.31
N GLN A 66 2.40 -2.89 -4.13
CA GLN A 66 2.11 -4.11 -4.89
C GLN A 66 0.74 -4.70 -4.54
N PHE A 67 0.21 -4.37 -3.35
CA PHE A 67 -1.17 -4.66 -2.98
C PHE A 67 -2.12 -3.61 -3.57
N PHE A 68 -1.89 -2.32 -3.30
CA PHE A 68 -2.87 -1.27 -3.63
C PHE A 68 -3.02 -1.02 -5.14
N LYS A 69 -1.92 -0.98 -5.90
CA LYS A 69 -1.97 -0.62 -7.33
C LYS A 69 -2.80 -1.59 -8.18
N PRO A 70 -2.62 -2.92 -8.11
CA PRO A 70 -3.41 -3.85 -8.91
C PRO A 70 -4.89 -3.85 -8.55
N HIS A 71 -5.21 -3.74 -7.25
CA HIS A 71 -6.59 -3.64 -6.78
C HIS A 71 -7.27 -2.37 -7.32
N LEU A 72 -6.58 -1.23 -7.26
CA LEU A 72 -7.07 0.04 -7.81
C LEU A 72 -7.28 -0.03 -9.33
N GLN A 73 -6.37 -0.67 -10.05
CA GLN A 73 -6.51 -0.89 -11.50
C GLN A 73 -7.74 -1.76 -11.81
N ALA A 74 -7.96 -2.83 -11.05
CA ALA A 74 -9.12 -3.71 -11.23
C ALA A 74 -10.45 -2.97 -10.96
N TYR A 75 -10.50 -2.19 -9.88
CA TYR A 75 -11.67 -1.36 -9.58
C TYR A 75 -11.92 -0.32 -10.67
N ALA A 76 -10.88 0.39 -11.11
CA ALA A 76 -11.00 1.39 -12.17
C ALA A 76 -11.50 0.79 -13.48
N ALA A 77 -11.10 -0.45 -13.82
CA ALA A 77 -11.60 -1.14 -15.00
C ALA A 77 -13.11 -1.45 -14.90
N ILE A 78 -13.58 -1.93 -13.74
CA ILE A 78 -15.00 -2.21 -13.50
C ILE A 78 -15.81 -0.90 -13.50
N ALA A 79 -15.35 0.13 -12.78
CA ALA A 79 -16.01 1.42 -12.68
C ALA A 79 -16.12 2.12 -14.04
N LYS A 80 -15.08 2.03 -14.89
CA LYS A 80 -15.12 2.56 -16.26
C LYS A 80 -16.28 1.98 -17.07
N ILE A 81 -16.57 0.69 -16.89
CA ILE A 81 -17.62 0.00 -17.64
C ILE A 81 -18.99 0.31 -17.04
N GLU A 82 -19.07 0.45 -15.72
CA GLU A 82 -20.27 0.92 -15.05
C GLU A 82 -20.68 2.32 -15.53
N THR A 83 -19.71 3.24 -15.64
CA THR A 83 -19.95 4.57 -16.22
C THR A 83 -20.42 4.47 -17.67
N ALA A 84 -19.75 3.66 -18.50
CA ALA A 84 -20.12 3.48 -19.90
C ALA A 84 -21.54 2.88 -20.06
N LEU A 85 -21.90 1.94 -19.20
CA LEU A 85 -23.22 1.31 -19.19
C LEU A 85 -24.32 2.29 -18.75
N THR A 86 -24.04 3.10 -17.73
CA THR A 86 -24.94 4.15 -17.23
C THR A 86 -25.26 5.15 -18.34
N ILE A 87 -24.21 5.68 -18.97
CA ILE A 87 -24.32 6.60 -20.12
C ILE A 87 -25.15 5.99 -21.26
N SER A 88 -24.90 4.71 -21.60
CA SER A 88 -25.60 4.00 -22.69
C SER A 88 -27.09 3.75 -22.40
N LYS A 89 -27.43 3.38 -21.17
CA LYS A 89 -28.78 2.92 -20.80
C LYS A 89 -29.68 4.03 -20.27
N GLU A 90 -29.16 5.04 -19.59
CA GLU A 90 -29.96 6.10 -18.97
C GLU A 90 -30.32 7.24 -19.93
N GLU A 91 -31.61 7.56 -19.99
CA GLU A 91 -32.18 8.52 -20.94
C GLU A 91 -31.65 9.95 -20.75
N SER A 92 -31.36 10.33 -19.50
CA SER A 92 -30.82 11.63 -19.12
C SER A 92 -29.44 11.95 -19.73
N PHE A 93 -28.66 10.92 -20.06
CA PHE A 93 -27.33 11.09 -20.67
C PHE A 93 -27.35 11.02 -22.20
N LYS A 94 -28.41 10.46 -22.79
CA LYS A 94 -28.57 10.36 -24.24
C LYS A 94 -28.71 11.73 -24.91
N GLU A 95 -29.35 12.69 -24.24
CA GLU A 95 -29.51 14.06 -24.76
C GLU A 95 -28.20 14.86 -24.75
N SER A 96 -27.27 14.57 -23.83
CA SER A 96 -25.98 15.28 -23.69
C SER A 96 -24.86 14.77 -24.61
N GLU A 97 -24.95 13.54 -25.13
CA GLU A 97 -23.84 12.87 -25.82
C GLU A 97 -23.88 12.88 -27.36
N HIS A 98 -24.80 13.62 -27.98
CA HIS A 98 -24.98 13.62 -29.45
C HIS A 98 -23.73 13.98 -30.28
N ASN A 99 -22.63 14.44 -29.67
CA ASN A 99 -21.43 14.90 -30.35
C ASN A 99 -20.13 14.11 -30.05
N ILE A 100 -20.12 13.10 -29.18
CA ILE A 100 -18.90 12.33 -28.89
C ILE A 100 -19.20 10.83 -29.02
N PRO A 101 -18.84 10.18 -30.13
CA PRO A 101 -18.95 8.74 -30.25
C PRO A 101 -17.96 8.05 -29.30
N ASN A 102 -18.48 7.22 -28.40
CA ASN A 102 -17.73 6.30 -27.52
C ASN A 102 -16.62 6.97 -26.68
N PRO A 103 -16.97 7.87 -25.75
CA PRO A 103 -15.99 8.64 -24.96
C PRO A 103 -15.06 7.78 -24.10
N LEU A 104 -15.47 6.55 -23.77
CA LEU A 104 -14.71 5.63 -22.92
C LEU A 104 -14.04 4.48 -23.70
N GLY A 105 -14.23 4.41 -25.02
CA GLY A 105 -13.62 3.39 -25.88
C GLY A 105 -14.13 1.96 -25.64
N ILE A 106 -15.34 1.78 -25.09
CA ILE A 106 -15.96 0.48 -24.86
C ILE A 106 -16.93 0.18 -26.01
N PRO A 107 -16.87 -0.98 -26.70
CA PRO A 107 -17.77 -1.25 -27.82
C PRO A 107 -19.26 -1.33 -27.43
N ASP A 108 -20.13 -0.69 -28.20
CA ASP A 108 -21.59 -0.73 -27.96
C ASP A 108 -22.16 -2.15 -27.98
N THR A 109 -21.59 -3.02 -28.82
CA THR A 109 -21.98 -4.44 -28.91
C THR A 109 -21.68 -5.23 -27.64
N PHE A 110 -20.69 -4.78 -26.86
CA PHE A 110 -20.37 -5.32 -25.54
C PHE A 110 -21.31 -4.75 -24.48
N LEU A 111 -21.53 -3.41 -24.46
CA LEU A 111 -22.44 -2.75 -23.52
C LEU A 111 -23.88 -3.26 -23.65
N ALA A 112 -24.35 -3.55 -24.87
CA ALA A 112 -25.69 -4.09 -25.12
C ALA A 112 -25.93 -5.48 -24.49
N LYS A 113 -24.86 -6.25 -24.22
CA LYS A 113 -24.94 -7.58 -23.60
C LYS A 113 -24.64 -7.55 -22.10
N MET A 114 -24.20 -6.39 -21.59
CA MET A 114 -23.79 -6.24 -20.21
C MET A 114 -24.95 -5.79 -19.34
N GLU A 115 -25.12 -6.43 -18.19
CA GLU A 115 -26.15 -6.08 -17.20
C GLU A 115 -25.53 -5.50 -15.94
N PHE A 116 -26.23 -4.56 -15.31
CA PHE A 116 -25.81 -3.97 -14.03
C PHE A 116 -25.64 -5.03 -12.93
N SER A 117 -26.42 -6.12 -12.97
CA SER A 117 -26.25 -7.25 -12.06
C SER A 117 -24.89 -7.92 -12.18
N THR A 118 -24.38 -8.07 -13.41
CA THR A 118 -23.05 -8.66 -13.67
C THR A 118 -21.94 -7.77 -13.09
N LEU A 119 -22.05 -6.45 -13.25
CA LEU A 119 -21.10 -5.50 -12.65
C LEU A 119 -21.14 -5.54 -11.12
N LYS A 120 -22.33 -5.63 -10.52
CA LYS A 120 -22.49 -5.80 -9.07
C LYS A 120 -21.83 -7.08 -8.57
N GLU A 121 -21.96 -8.19 -9.29
CA GLU A 121 -21.26 -9.44 -8.96
C GLU A 121 -19.74 -9.32 -9.05
N LEU A 122 -19.22 -8.63 -10.07
CA LEU A 122 -17.80 -8.36 -10.21
C LEU A 122 -17.26 -7.50 -9.06
N HIS A 123 -17.99 -6.44 -8.68
CA HIS A 123 -17.65 -5.61 -7.51
C HIS A 123 -17.61 -6.44 -6.22
N ASN A 124 -18.62 -7.28 -5.98
CA ASN A 124 -18.65 -8.14 -4.79
C ASN A 124 -17.46 -9.13 -4.77
N LYS A 125 -17.12 -9.72 -5.92
CA LYS A 125 -15.94 -10.59 -6.05
C LYS A 125 -14.64 -9.82 -5.83
N LEU A 126 -14.53 -8.59 -6.35
CA LEU A 126 -13.36 -7.73 -6.11
C LEU A 126 -13.20 -7.42 -4.62
N VAL A 127 -14.29 -7.10 -3.92
CA VAL A 127 -14.27 -6.84 -2.47
C VAL A 127 -13.79 -8.08 -1.71
N ALA A 128 -14.34 -9.26 -2.03
CA ALA A 128 -13.92 -10.51 -1.40
C ALA A 128 -12.42 -10.81 -1.63
N LEU A 129 -11.95 -10.70 -2.87
CA LEU A 129 -10.53 -10.86 -3.20
C LEU A 129 -9.64 -9.84 -2.48
N THR A 130 -10.09 -8.59 -2.38
CA THR A 130 -9.34 -7.53 -1.68
C THR A 130 -9.11 -7.88 -0.22
N GLN A 131 -10.15 -8.39 0.47
CA GLN A 131 -10.06 -8.81 1.87
C GLN A 131 -9.20 -10.07 2.04
N GLU A 132 -9.35 -11.06 1.15
CA GLU A 132 -8.54 -12.28 1.16
C GLU A 132 -7.06 -11.95 0.98
N HIS A 133 -6.72 -11.20 -0.07
CA HIS A 133 -5.35 -10.79 -0.34
C HIS A 133 -4.79 -9.97 0.82
N HIS A 134 -5.55 -9.00 1.34
CA HIS A 134 -5.09 -8.16 2.47
C HIS A 134 -4.75 -9.00 3.70
N THR A 135 -5.60 -9.99 4.03
CA THR A 135 -5.34 -10.94 5.13
C THR A 135 -4.05 -11.74 4.91
N ALA A 136 -3.80 -12.19 3.67
CA ALA A 136 -2.58 -12.90 3.34
C ALA A 136 -1.33 -12.01 3.49
N TRP A 137 -1.41 -10.75 3.06
CA TRP A 137 -0.33 -9.76 3.26
C TRP A 137 -0.07 -9.48 4.74
N GLU A 138 -1.12 -9.29 5.55
CA GLU A 138 -0.96 -9.06 6.99
C GLU A 138 -0.32 -10.25 7.71
N SER A 139 -0.70 -11.47 7.35
CA SER A 139 -0.08 -12.70 7.87
C SER A 139 1.41 -12.75 7.56
N GLU A 140 1.80 -12.46 6.32
CA GLU A 140 3.21 -12.42 5.92
C GLU A 140 3.99 -11.32 6.66
N ILE A 141 3.42 -10.13 6.82
CA ILE A 141 4.04 -9.02 7.56
C ILE A 141 4.32 -9.41 9.02
N GLN A 142 3.38 -10.09 9.67
CA GLN A 142 3.59 -10.59 11.03
C GLN A 142 4.72 -11.63 11.08
N ASN A 143 4.76 -12.56 10.13
CA ASN A 143 5.80 -13.58 10.02
C ASN A 143 7.19 -12.96 9.77
N TRP A 144 7.27 -11.98 8.86
CA TRP A 144 8.49 -11.26 8.54
C TRP A 144 9.00 -10.47 9.73
N THR A 145 8.11 -9.73 10.41
CA THR A 145 8.43 -8.99 11.64
C THR A 145 9.01 -9.91 12.70
N LYS A 146 8.32 -11.02 13.00
CA LYS A 146 8.78 -12.03 13.97
C LYS A 146 10.15 -12.60 13.60
N SER A 147 10.36 -12.92 12.32
CA SER A 147 11.62 -13.50 11.84
C SER A 147 12.78 -12.52 11.99
N LEU A 148 12.58 -11.25 11.64
CA LEU A 148 13.60 -10.20 11.79
C LEU A 148 13.93 -9.94 13.25
N LEU A 149 12.93 -9.86 14.13
CA LEU A 149 13.14 -9.70 15.58
C LEU A 149 13.93 -10.87 16.18
N GLN A 150 13.66 -12.10 15.72
CA GLN A 150 14.43 -13.28 16.14
C GLN A 150 15.89 -13.19 15.67
N GLU A 151 16.15 -12.75 14.44
CA GLU A 151 17.52 -12.58 13.94
C GLU A 151 18.28 -11.48 14.69
N LEU A 152 17.63 -10.36 15.01
CA LEU A 152 18.23 -9.31 15.85
C LEU A 152 18.64 -9.86 17.22
N LYS A 153 17.76 -10.63 17.86
CA LYS A 153 18.03 -11.28 19.15
C LYS A 153 19.19 -12.28 19.07
N LYS A 154 19.26 -13.11 18.01
CA LYS A 154 20.36 -14.06 17.79
C LYS A 154 21.72 -13.38 17.65
N ASN A 155 21.73 -12.14 17.13
CA ASN A 155 22.93 -11.34 16.95
C ASN A 155 23.23 -10.43 18.17
N ASN A 156 22.72 -10.78 19.35
CA ASN A 156 22.91 -10.08 20.62
C ASN A 156 22.42 -8.61 20.63
N LEU A 157 21.53 -8.24 19.72
CA LEU A 157 20.87 -6.93 19.75
C LEU A 157 19.54 -7.05 20.49
N THR A 158 19.53 -6.69 21.78
CA THR A 158 18.31 -6.68 22.58
C THR A 158 17.60 -5.35 22.41
N LEU A 159 16.41 -5.38 21.81
CA LEU A 159 15.53 -4.20 21.72
C LEU A 159 14.78 -3.98 23.04
N SER A 160 14.59 -2.72 23.41
CA SER A 160 13.68 -2.29 24.47
C SER A 160 12.22 -2.39 24.01
N ASP A 161 11.27 -2.29 24.95
CA ASP A 161 9.84 -2.37 24.64
C ASP A 161 9.40 -1.30 23.63
N LEU A 162 9.95 -0.09 23.72
CA LEU A 162 9.70 0.99 22.76
C LEU A 162 10.22 0.64 21.36
N GLU A 163 11.46 0.13 21.27
CA GLU A 163 12.07 -0.27 20.01
C GLU A 163 11.32 -1.46 19.37
N LEU A 164 10.84 -2.39 20.19
CA LEU A 164 10.00 -3.51 19.75
C LEU A 164 8.66 -3.03 19.22
N GLN A 165 8.02 -2.10 19.93
CA GLN A 165 6.75 -1.51 19.51
C GLN A 165 6.90 -0.78 18.18
N ASP A 166 7.89 0.11 18.07
CA ASP A 166 8.21 0.83 16.83
C ASP A 166 8.50 -0.12 15.66
N PHE A 167 9.24 -1.20 15.92
CA PHE A 167 9.57 -2.18 14.90
C PHE A 167 8.35 -2.99 14.45
N THR A 168 7.38 -3.21 15.34
CA THR A 168 6.20 -4.05 15.07
C THR A 168 5.06 -3.25 14.43
N ILE A 169 4.83 -2.01 14.86
CA ILE A 169 3.74 -1.18 14.33
C ILE A 169 4.06 -0.75 12.91
N ASN A 170 3.07 -0.75 12.03
CA ASN A 170 3.22 -0.23 10.69
C ASN A 170 3.45 1.30 10.73
N GLN A 171 4.55 1.74 10.12
CA GLN A 171 4.93 3.14 9.98
C GLN A 171 4.94 3.50 8.49
N PRO A 172 4.20 4.54 8.04
CA PRO A 172 4.27 4.98 6.65
C PRO A 172 5.67 5.50 6.29
N ILE A 173 6.00 5.51 4.99
CA ILE A 173 7.33 5.92 4.51
C ILE A 173 7.63 7.36 4.93
N SER A 174 6.65 8.24 4.86
CA SER A 174 6.77 9.62 5.32
C SER A 174 7.24 9.73 6.78
N GLU A 175 6.64 8.96 7.67
CA GLU A 175 7.05 8.92 9.08
C GLU A 175 8.48 8.37 9.24
N LEU A 176 8.83 7.31 8.50
CA LEU A 176 10.21 6.81 8.51
C LEU A 176 11.20 7.86 8.01
N ASN A 177 10.87 8.58 6.93
CA ASN A 177 11.70 9.65 6.40
C ASN A 177 11.96 10.72 7.47
N ASP A 178 10.92 11.15 8.18
CA ASP A 178 11.03 12.13 9.27
C ASP A 178 11.95 11.63 10.39
N ARG A 179 11.86 10.34 10.76
CA ARG A 179 12.72 9.76 11.80
C ARG A 179 14.20 9.79 11.42
N PHE A 180 14.54 9.42 10.20
CA PHE A 180 15.92 9.49 9.71
C PHE A 180 16.47 10.92 9.71
N LEU A 181 15.65 11.90 9.29
CA LEU A 181 16.03 13.32 9.32
C LEU A 181 16.26 13.81 10.75
N ASN A 182 15.32 13.54 11.66
CA ASN A 182 15.39 13.98 13.06
C ASN A 182 16.59 13.39 13.81
N LEU A 183 16.90 12.11 13.54
CA LEU A 183 18.05 11.42 14.15
C LEU A 183 19.37 11.68 13.43
N LYS A 184 19.36 12.43 12.32
CA LYS A 184 20.53 12.71 11.46
C LYS A 184 21.25 11.43 11.01
N ILE A 185 20.48 10.38 10.73
CA ILE A 185 21.01 9.10 10.22
C ILE A 185 21.08 9.19 8.70
N ALA A 186 22.20 8.75 8.12
CA ALA A 186 22.32 8.67 6.66
C ALA A 186 21.27 7.71 6.09
N PHE A 187 20.54 8.16 5.08
CA PHE A 187 19.60 7.30 4.38
C PHE A 187 20.36 6.25 3.56
N PRO A 188 19.99 4.97 3.66
CA PRO A 188 20.57 3.95 2.80
C PRO A 188 20.21 4.21 1.33
N LYS A 189 21.07 3.76 0.42
CA LYS A 189 20.82 3.79 -1.02
C LYS A 189 19.80 2.69 -1.39
N LEU A 190 18.53 3.05 -1.41
CA LEU A 190 17.42 2.14 -1.77
C LEU A 190 16.81 2.53 -3.12
N SER A 191 16.10 1.59 -3.75
CA SER A 191 15.32 1.86 -4.95
C SER A 191 14.15 2.78 -4.61
N LYS A 192 13.92 3.80 -5.45
CA LYS A 192 12.79 4.71 -5.30
C LYS A 192 11.55 4.28 -6.07
N THR A 193 11.72 3.42 -7.08
CA THR A 193 10.64 3.01 -7.99
C THR A 193 9.96 1.72 -7.52
N ASP A 194 10.75 0.78 -7.02
CA ASP A 194 10.29 -0.57 -6.63
C ASP A 194 10.52 -0.76 -5.13
N PHE A 195 10.02 0.18 -4.33
CA PHE A 195 10.12 0.11 -2.88
C PHE A 195 9.24 -1.02 -2.34
N ASP A 196 9.89 -2.04 -1.78
CA ASP A 196 9.29 -3.31 -1.37
C ASP A 196 9.40 -3.48 0.16
N PHE A 197 8.87 -4.58 0.71
CA PHE A 197 8.95 -4.83 2.15
C PHE A 197 10.37 -5.11 2.63
N ALA A 198 11.24 -5.69 1.80
CA ALA A 198 12.63 -5.88 2.16
C ALA A 198 13.34 -4.54 2.39
N GLN A 199 13.13 -3.55 1.53
CA GLN A 199 13.65 -2.20 1.70
C GLN A 199 13.02 -1.49 2.90
N TYR A 200 11.70 -1.65 3.10
CA TYR A 200 11.00 -1.16 4.27
C TYR A 200 11.60 -1.66 5.59
N TYR A 201 11.78 -2.98 5.72
CA TYR A 201 12.38 -3.56 6.91
C TYR A 201 13.86 -3.23 7.07
N THR A 202 14.56 -2.94 5.97
CA THR A 202 15.93 -2.39 6.05
C THR A 202 15.93 -1.05 6.77
N LEU A 203 15.01 -0.13 6.41
CA LEU A 203 14.87 1.15 7.10
C LEU A 203 14.52 0.99 8.57
N LYS A 204 13.53 0.13 8.89
CA LYS A 204 13.13 -0.13 10.28
C LYS A 204 14.26 -0.74 11.10
N ALA A 205 15.00 -1.68 10.52
CA ALA A 205 16.15 -2.30 11.17
C ALA A 205 17.24 -1.27 11.47
N MET A 206 17.57 -0.40 10.52
CA MET A 206 18.56 0.65 10.75
C MET A 206 18.18 1.57 11.91
N LEU A 207 16.92 2.00 11.99
CA LEU A 207 16.42 2.84 13.09
C LEU A 207 16.45 2.11 14.44
N ALA A 208 16.01 0.85 14.48
CA ALA A 208 16.01 0.04 15.69
C ALA A 208 17.43 -0.28 16.18
N ILE A 209 18.34 -0.64 15.26
CA ILE A 209 19.75 -0.90 15.55
C ILE A 209 20.43 0.38 16.05
N HIS A 210 20.24 1.51 15.37
CA HIS A 210 20.79 2.80 15.80
C HIS A 210 20.37 3.13 17.24
N SER A 211 19.07 2.98 17.54
CA SER A 211 18.51 3.26 18.86
C SER A 211 19.10 2.31 19.93
N ALA A 212 19.17 1.01 19.62
CA ALA A 212 19.69 0.01 20.54
C ALA A 212 21.19 0.19 20.83
N LEU A 213 21.99 0.52 19.82
CA LEU A 213 23.42 0.81 19.97
C LEU A 213 23.63 2.08 20.82
N SER A 214 22.88 3.14 20.51
CA SER A 214 22.94 4.40 21.26
C SER A 214 22.59 4.19 22.75
N ARG A 215 21.50 3.47 23.04
CA ARG A 215 21.10 3.10 24.40
C ARG A 215 22.16 2.27 25.13
N SER A 216 22.81 1.36 24.41
CA SER A 216 23.86 0.49 24.95
C SER A 216 25.24 1.17 25.03
N GLN A 217 25.32 2.48 24.72
CA GLN A 217 26.57 3.24 24.65
C GLN A 217 27.62 2.61 23.72
N MET A 218 27.16 1.87 22.71
CA MET A 218 27.99 1.29 21.66
C MET A 218 28.11 2.27 20.49
N PRO A 219 29.20 2.19 19.69
CA PRO A 219 29.32 2.98 18.48
C PRO A 219 28.14 2.74 17.52
N ASN A 220 27.34 3.78 17.26
CA ASN A 220 26.19 3.79 16.36
C ASN A 220 26.53 4.42 15.00
N THR A 221 27.78 4.28 14.56
CA THR A 221 28.23 4.75 13.24
C THR A 221 27.54 3.97 12.12
N GLU A 222 27.48 4.56 10.92
CA GLU A 222 26.91 3.91 9.72
C GLU A 222 27.50 2.51 9.51
N ALA A 223 28.83 2.38 9.59
CA ALA A 223 29.51 1.10 9.45
C ALA A 223 29.11 0.05 10.52
N ALA A 224 28.86 0.48 11.76
CA ALA A 224 28.42 -0.41 12.83
C ALA A 224 26.98 -0.89 12.60
N ILE A 225 26.09 0.02 12.19
CA ILE A 225 24.70 -0.30 11.85
C ILE A 225 24.66 -1.25 10.66
N GLU A 226 25.36 -0.94 9.57
CA GLU A 226 25.42 -1.77 8.37
C GLU A 226 25.94 -3.18 8.66
N LYS A 227 26.92 -3.31 9.55
CA LYS A 227 27.45 -4.63 9.96
C LYS A 227 26.35 -5.51 10.56
N ILE A 228 25.45 -4.94 11.37
CA ILE A 228 24.35 -5.68 11.97
C ILE A 228 23.24 -5.91 10.94
N VAL A 229 22.91 -4.92 10.10
CA VAL A 229 21.93 -5.09 9.00
C VAL A 229 22.34 -6.24 8.07
N LYS A 230 23.64 -6.43 7.80
CA LYS A 230 24.16 -7.56 6.99
C LYS A 230 23.76 -8.94 7.55
N THR A 231 23.57 -9.07 8.85
CA THR A 231 23.11 -10.32 9.48
C THR A 231 21.65 -10.64 9.12
N LEU A 232 20.85 -9.62 8.77
CA LEU A 232 19.45 -9.75 8.38
C LEU A 232 19.27 -10.03 6.88
N HIS A 233 20.33 -9.89 6.07
CA HIS A 233 20.25 -10.05 4.60
C HIS A 233 19.60 -11.37 4.14
N PRO A 234 19.87 -12.54 4.75
CA PRO A 234 19.17 -13.77 4.37
C PRO A 234 17.65 -13.66 4.54
N THR A 235 17.19 -13.12 5.66
CA THR A 235 15.76 -12.90 5.95
C THR A 235 15.16 -11.86 5.01
N LEU A 236 15.85 -10.74 4.77
CA LEU A 236 15.39 -9.71 3.82
C LEU A 236 15.27 -10.23 2.38
N LYS A 237 16.20 -11.10 1.94
CA LYS A 237 16.09 -11.79 0.64
C LYS A 237 14.89 -12.74 0.59
N SER A 238 14.60 -13.43 1.69
CA SER A 238 13.42 -14.28 1.80
C SER A 238 12.14 -13.46 1.71
N ILE A 239 12.08 -12.30 2.39
CA ILE A 239 10.95 -11.37 2.34
C ILE A 239 10.68 -10.94 0.89
N HIS A 240 11.69 -10.44 0.18
CA HIS A 240 11.55 -10.04 -1.23
C HIS A 240 11.01 -11.19 -2.11
N LYS A 241 11.49 -12.41 -1.89
CA LYS A 241 11.04 -13.58 -2.65
C LYS A 241 9.57 -13.91 -2.35
N THR A 242 9.18 -13.94 -1.08
CA THR A 242 7.80 -14.25 -0.68
C THR A 242 6.83 -13.16 -1.13
N GLU A 243 7.23 -11.89 -0.99
CA GLU A 243 6.51 -10.72 -1.50
C GLU A 243 6.21 -10.84 -2.99
N LYS A 244 7.21 -11.24 -3.79
CA LYS A 244 7.01 -11.46 -5.23
C LYS A 244 6.02 -12.60 -5.53
N VAL A 245 6.02 -13.65 -4.73
CA VAL A 245 5.09 -14.78 -4.92
C VAL A 245 3.65 -14.36 -4.62
N ILE A 246 3.41 -13.68 -3.49
CA ILE A 246 2.07 -13.23 -3.13
C ILE A 246 1.55 -12.15 -4.09
N SER A 247 2.40 -11.22 -4.54
CA SER A 247 1.99 -10.20 -5.52
C SER A 247 1.62 -10.81 -6.86
N GLN A 248 2.38 -11.80 -7.34
CA GLN A 248 2.07 -12.51 -8.59
C GLN A 248 0.77 -13.31 -8.51
N ALA A 249 0.50 -13.98 -7.39
CA ALA A 249 -0.73 -14.71 -7.17
C ALA A 249 -1.94 -13.76 -7.18
N GLN A 250 -1.83 -12.63 -6.47
CA GLN A 250 -2.84 -11.57 -6.44
C GLN A 250 -3.11 -10.98 -7.83
N GLU A 251 -2.05 -10.58 -8.55
CA GLU A 251 -2.19 -10.02 -9.90
C GLU A 251 -2.89 -10.98 -10.85
N LYS A 252 -2.59 -12.28 -10.74
CA LYS A 252 -3.25 -13.31 -11.55
C LYS A 252 -4.75 -13.38 -11.23
N ALA A 253 -5.12 -13.47 -9.95
CA ALA A 253 -6.53 -13.53 -9.54
C ALA A 253 -7.31 -12.28 -9.97
N LEU A 254 -6.71 -11.09 -9.86
CA LEU A 254 -7.33 -9.83 -10.29
C LEU A 254 -7.47 -9.77 -11.82
N LYS A 255 -6.45 -10.19 -12.57
CA LYS A 255 -6.53 -10.27 -14.04
C LYS A 255 -7.64 -11.22 -14.48
N GLU A 256 -7.76 -12.39 -13.86
CA GLU A 256 -8.82 -13.36 -14.13
C GLU A 256 -10.21 -12.80 -13.85
N LEU A 257 -10.38 -12.04 -12.77
CA LEU A 257 -11.63 -11.33 -12.48
C LEU A 257 -11.99 -10.34 -13.59
N THR A 258 -11.03 -9.51 -13.98
CA THR A 258 -11.25 -8.44 -14.96
C THR A 258 -11.20 -8.91 -16.42
N ALA A 259 -10.76 -10.14 -16.70
CA ALA A 259 -10.65 -10.67 -18.07
C ALA A 259 -12.01 -10.73 -18.79
N SER A 260 -13.10 -10.85 -18.02
CA SER A 260 -14.47 -10.83 -18.55
C SER A 260 -14.92 -9.45 -19.03
N VAL A 261 -14.17 -8.40 -18.69
CA VAL A 261 -14.57 -7.01 -18.87
C VAL A 261 -13.52 -6.11 -19.53
N ILE A 262 -12.26 -6.54 -19.60
CA ILE A 262 -11.22 -5.87 -20.40
C ILE A 262 -11.43 -6.28 -21.87
N VAL A 263 -11.84 -5.33 -22.70
CA VAL A 263 -12.02 -5.47 -24.16
C VAL A 263 -10.78 -4.99 -24.89
#